data_AF-A0A932KQM5-F1
#
_entry.id   AF-A0A932KQM5-F1
#
_cell.length_a   1.000
_cell.length_b   1.000
_cell.length_c   1.000
_cell.angle_alpha   90.00
_cell.angle_beta   90.00
_cell.angle_gamma   90.00
#
_symmetry.space_group_name_H-M   'P 1'
#
loop_
_entity.id
_entity.type
_entity.pdbx_description
1 polymer ?
#
loop_
_entity_poly.entity_id
_entity_poly.type
_entity_poly.pdbx_seq_one_letter_code
_entity_poly.pdbx_strand_id
1 'polypeptide(L)'
;MIYKALSLKQPWANLVASGKKTIETRKWSTNYRGDIVICSSLNPKDPPPLGVALCVVELYDVKPMTKNDEKGACIKVYPKAHSWFLKNLRPINPPIPVRGSLGLFNLKLKIT
;
A
#
# COMPACT_ATOMS: atom_id res chain seq x y z
N MET A 1 -14.86 11.45 -1.46
CA MET A 1 -15.34 10.23 -0.78
C MET A 1 -14.41 9.88 0.38
N ILE A 2 -14.80 8.98 1.29
CA ILE A 2 -13.92 8.45 2.34
C ILE A 2 -13.43 7.07 1.88
N TYR A 3 -12.12 6.88 1.86
CA TYR A 3 -11.47 5.63 1.49
C TYR A 3 -10.72 5.05 2.69
N LYS A 4 -10.48 3.74 2.68
CA LYS A 4 -9.38 3.18 3.48
C LYS A 4 -8.05 3.54 2.82
N ALA A 5 -7.02 3.74 3.64
CA ALA A 5 -5.70 4.11 3.16
C ALA A 5 -4.60 3.45 3.99
N LEU A 6 -3.46 3.24 3.34
CA LEU A 6 -2.26 2.63 3.93
C LEU A 6 -1.03 3.44 3.52
N SER A 7 -0.27 3.91 4.52
CA SER A 7 1.00 4.59 4.27
C SER A 7 2.15 3.59 4.18
N LEU A 8 2.94 3.70 3.11
CA LEU A 8 4.12 2.89 2.84
C LEU A 8 5.37 3.78 2.82
N LYS A 9 6.45 3.28 3.41
CA LYS A 9 7.77 3.92 3.25
C LYS A 9 8.24 3.74 1.81
N GLN A 10 9.03 4.69 1.33
CA GLN A 10 9.72 4.50 0.06
C GLN A 10 10.86 3.46 0.22
N PRO A 11 11.19 2.69 -0.84
CA PRO A 11 10.61 2.72 -2.20
C PRO A 11 9.32 1.89 -2.38
N TRP A 12 8.79 1.27 -1.32
CA TRP A 12 7.69 0.32 -1.40
C TRP A 12 6.40 0.92 -1.95
N ALA A 13 6.11 2.18 -1.61
CA ALA A 13 4.96 2.90 -2.14
C ALA A 13 5.00 2.99 -3.67
N ASN A 14 6.15 3.38 -4.23
CA ASN A 14 6.36 3.44 -5.68
C ASN A 14 6.33 2.06 -6.34
N LEU A 15 6.80 1.01 -5.65
CA LEU A 15 6.71 -0.36 -6.17
C LEU A 15 5.26 -0.85 -6.31
N VAL A 16 4.37 -0.49 -5.37
CA VAL A 16 2.94 -0.79 -5.52
C VAL A 16 2.33 0.06 -6.63
N ALA A 17 2.63 1.37 -6.65
CA ALA A 17 2.08 2.29 -7.65
C ALA A 17 2.52 1.98 -9.09
N SER A 18 3.65 1.31 -9.28
CA SER A 18 4.14 0.82 -10.59
C SER A 18 3.63 -0.59 -10.94
N GLY A 19 2.90 -1.26 -10.03
CA GLY A 19 2.44 -2.63 -10.20
C GLY A 19 3.52 -3.70 -10.01
N LYS A 20 4.77 -3.32 -9.72
CA LYS A 20 5.88 -4.26 -9.47
C LYS A 20 5.70 -5.04 -8.17
N LYS A 21 5.12 -4.41 -7.14
CA LYS A 21 4.77 -5.04 -5.86
C LYS A 21 3.26 -5.25 -5.79
N THR A 22 2.85 -6.50 -5.99
CA THR A 22 1.44 -6.94 -5.96
C THR A 22 1.03 -7.51 -4.60
N ILE A 23 1.98 -7.66 -3.68
CA ILE A 23 1.74 -8.13 -2.31
C ILE A 23 2.39 -7.15 -1.33
N GLU A 24 1.61 -6.52 -0.45
CA GLU A 24 2.15 -5.79 0.70
C GLU A 24 2.40 -6.75 1.86
N THR A 25 3.33 -6.45 2.78
CA THR A 25 3.60 -7.32 3.93
C THR A 25 3.56 -6.56 5.24
N ARG A 26 2.88 -7.12 6.24
CA ARG A 26 2.73 -6.51 7.58
C ARG A 26 2.88 -7.55 8.69
N LYS A 27 3.29 -7.10 9.88
CA LYS A 27 3.29 -7.94 11.10
C LYS A 27 1.91 -8.08 11.75
N TRP A 28 0.88 -7.49 11.15
CA TRP A 28 -0.50 -7.50 11.62
C TRP A 28 -1.46 -7.78 10.44
N SER A 29 -2.64 -8.26 10.78
CA SER A 29 -3.68 -8.65 9.81
C SER A 29 -4.90 -7.72 9.91
N THR A 30 -5.74 -7.72 8.88
CA THR A 30 -7.03 -7.04 8.86
C THR A 30 -8.10 -7.88 8.19
N ASN A 31 -9.33 -7.75 8.66
CA ASN A 31 -10.52 -8.35 8.03
C ASN A 31 -11.05 -7.49 6.87
N TYR A 32 -10.54 -6.27 6.68
CA TYR A 32 -10.96 -5.41 5.58
C TYR A 32 -10.60 -6.01 4.23
N ARG A 33 -11.54 -5.93 3.28
CA ARG A 33 -11.35 -6.24 1.86
C ARG A 33 -12.02 -5.14 1.04
N GLY A 34 -11.40 -4.80 -0.09
CA GLY A 34 -11.85 -3.70 -0.95
C GLY A 34 -10.77 -2.65 -1.16
N ASP A 35 -11.19 -1.48 -1.63
CA ASP A 35 -10.30 -0.43 -2.09
C ASP A 35 -9.52 0.23 -0.96
N ILE A 36 -8.20 0.26 -1.13
CA ILE A 36 -7.28 1.04 -0.29
C ILE A 36 -6.48 2.02 -1.15
N VAL A 37 -6.31 3.23 -0.63
CA VAL A 37 -5.39 4.22 -1.18
C VAL A 37 -3.98 3.93 -0.66
N ILE A 38 -3.01 3.84 -1.56
CA ILE A 38 -1.59 3.74 -1.21
C ILE A 38 -1.02 5.15 -1.12
N CYS A 39 -0.48 5.48 0.05
CA CYS A 39 0.16 6.77 0.29
C CYS A 39 1.67 6.59 0.51
N SER A 40 2.49 7.47 -0.05
CA SER A 40 3.92 7.54 0.32
C SER A 40 4.09 8.25 1.66
N SER A 41 4.87 7.64 2.55
CA SER A 41 5.32 8.25 3.80
C SER A 41 6.20 9.47 3.52
N LEU A 42 6.28 10.40 4.47
CA LEU A 42 7.24 11.51 4.42
C LEU A 42 8.70 11.06 4.66
N ASN A 43 8.90 9.87 5.23
CA ASN A 43 10.21 9.30 5.53
C ASN A 43 10.32 7.83 5.08
N PRO A 44 11.46 7.38 4.51
CA PRO A 44 12.62 8.21 4.13
C PRO A 44 12.27 9.23 3.03
N LYS A 45 13.08 10.27 2.88
CA LYS A 45 12.83 11.38 1.93
C LYS A 45 13.14 11.04 0.47
N ASP A 46 13.53 9.80 0.19
CA ASP A 46 13.94 9.33 -1.12
C ASP A 46 13.45 7.89 -1.37
N PRO A 47 13.03 7.54 -2.58
CA PRO A 47 12.70 8.43 -3.70
C PRO A 47 11.41 9.26 -3.50
N PRO A 48 11.27 10.44 -4.14
CA PRO A 48 9.99 11.14 -4.23
C PRO A 48 8.99 10.38 -5.13
N PRO A 49 7.70 10.77 -5.12
CA PRO A 49 7.07 11.80 -4.29
C PRO A 49 6.74 11.31 -2.87
N LEU A 50 6.68 12.23 -1.90
CA LEU A 50 6.48 11.96 -0.48
C LEU A 50 5.19 12.58 0.03
N GLY A 51 4.50 11.94 0.99
CA GLY A 51 3.31 12.52 1.60
C GLY A 51 2.16 12.70 0.60
N VAL A 52 2.05 11.80 -0.39
CA VAL A 52 1.01 11.85 -1.43
C VAL A 52 0.27 10.54 -1.54
N ALA A 53 -0.97 10.60 -2.00
CA ALA A 53 -1.74 9.45 -2.49
C ALA A 53 -1.29 9.15 -3.93
N LEU A 54 -0.85 7.92 -4.16
CA LEU A 54 -0.24 7.48 -5.42
C LEU A 54 -1.20 6.69 -6.31
N CYS A 55 -1.98 5.80 -5.71
CA CYS A 55 -2.89 4.92 -6.42
C CYS A 55 -3.96 4.37 -5.49
N VAL A 56 -5.02 3.82 -6.09
CA VAL A 56 -5.98 2.94 -5.43
C VAL A 56 -5.70 1.51 -5.88
N VAL A 57 -5.69 0.56 -4.94
CA VAL A 57 -5.62 -0.88 -5.20
C VAL A 57 -6.71 -1.59 -4.39
N GLU A 58 -7.16 -2.75 -4.85
CA GLU A 58 -8.05 -3.62 -4.08
C GLU A 58 -7.22 -4.57 -3.21
N LEU A 59 -7.44 -4.52 -1.89
CA LEU A 59 -6.99 -5.55 -0.97
C LEU A 59 -8.01 -6.70 -0.99
N TYR A 60 -7.67 -7.79 -1.68
CA TYR A 60 -8.62 -8.90 -1.89
C TYR A 60 -8.35 -10.11 -1.01
N ASP A 61 -7.14 -10.24 -0.44
CA ASP A 61 -6.83 -11.31 0.50
C ASP A 61 -5.72 -10.93 1.49
N VAL A 62 -5.72 -11.57 2.66
CA VAL A 62 -4.69 -11.46 3.69
C VAL A 62 -4.47 -12.83 4.32
N LYS A 63 -3.23 -13.35 4.21
CA LYS A 63 -2.84 -14.67 4.74
C LYS A 63 -1.45 -14.60 5.39
N PRO A 64 -1.07 -15.58 6.24
CA PRO A 64 0.32 -15.74 6.65
C PRO A 64 1.24 -15.80 5.42
N MET A 65 2.35 -15.05 5.45
CA MET A 65 3.26 -14.95 4.32
C MET A 65 4.03 -16.27 4.13
N THR A 66 4.15 -16.69 2.87
CA THR A 66 4.92 -17.87 2.48
C THR A 66 6.10 -17.48 1.57
N LYS A 67 7.02 -18.42 1.32
CA LYS A 67 8.12 -18.20 0.36
C LYS A 67 7.62 -17.91 -1.06
N ASN A 68 6.44 -18.42 -1.44
CA ASN A 68 5.86 -18.18 -2.76
C ASN A 68 5.46 -16.71 -2.97
N ASP A 69 5.24 -15.97 -1.87
CA ASP A 69 4.82 -14.57 -1.93
C ASP A 69 6.00 -13.61 -2.14
N GLU A 70 7.25 -14.05 -1.93
CA GLU A 70 8.43 -13.18 -1.91
C GLU A 70 8.61 -12.38 -3.20
N LYS A 71 8.34 -13.01 -4.35
CA LYS A 71 8.44 -12.35 -5.66
C LYS A 71 7.43 -11.21 -5.78
N GLY A 72 6.16 -11.45 -5.46
CA GLY A 72 5.10 -10.43 -5.50
C GLY A 72 5.27 -9.37 -4.40
N ALA A 73 5.89 -9.75 -3.28
CA ALA A 73 6.17 -8.87 -2.16
C ALA A 73 7.46 -8.05 -2.33
N CYS A 74 8.33 -8.41 -3.27
CA CYS A 74 9.66 -7.85 -3.46
C CYS A 74 10.53 -7.92 -2.17
N ILE A 75 10.26 -8.87 -1.29
CA ILE A 75 10.98 -9.04 -0.02
C ILE A 75 10.92 -10.51 0.41
N LYS A 76 12.01 -10.99 1.04
CA LYS A 76 12.04 -12.32 1.65
C LYS A 76 11.04 -12.43 2.80
N VAL A 77 10.51 -13.63 3.04
CA VAL A 77 9.63 -13.91 4.17
C VAL A 77 10.32 -13.59 5.49
N TYR A 78 9.57 -13.05 6.44
CA TYR A 78 10.07 -12.72 7.77
C TYR A 78 9.09 -13.15 8.88
N PRO A 79 9.56 -13.29 10.13
CA PRO A 79 8.72 -13.81 11.21
C PRO A 79 7.45 -12.99 11.42
N LYS A 80 6.31 -13.70 11.54
CA LYS A 80 4.96 -13.13 11.75
C LYS A 80 4.46 -12.24 10.61
N ALA A 81 5.06 -12.33 9.42
CA ALA A 81 4.59 -11.62 8.24
C ALA A 81 3.25 -12.16 7.75
N HIS A 82 2.39 -11.24 7.33
CA HIS A 82 1.16 -11.50 6.60
C HIS A 82 1.29 -10.87 5.21
N SER A 83 0.94 -11.63 4.18
CA SER A 83 0.82 -11.19 2.79
C SER A 83 -0.54 -10.55 2.58
N TRP A 84 -0.53 -9.29 2.19
CA TRP A 84 -1.69 -8.50 1.80
C TRP A 84 -1.74 -8.47 0.28
N PHE A 85 -2.63 -9.26 -0.32
CA PHE A 85 -2.69 -9.43 -1.76
C PHE A 85 -3.46 -8.28 -2.42
N LEU A 86 -2.81 -7.64 -3.39
CA LEU A 86 -3.29 -6.43 -4.05
C LEU A 86 -3.60 -6.72 -5.52
N LYS A 87 -4.68 -6.15 -6.04
CA LYS A 87 -5.01 -6.17 -7.48
C LYS A 87 -5.72 -4.87 -7.88
N ASN A 88 -6.14 -4.77 -9.14
CA ASN A 88 -6.94 -3.65 -9.65
C ASN A 88 -6.28 -2.28 -9.41
N LEU A 89 -5.00 -2.16 -9.77
CA LEU A 89 -4.22 -0.93 -9.66
C LEU A 89 -4.83 0.19 -10.51
N ARG A 90 -5.18 1.30 -9.86
CA ARG A 90 -5.68 2.53 -10.48
C ARG A 90 -4.80 3.70 -10.05
N PRO A 91 -3.91 4.21 -10.92
CA PRO A 91 -3.05 5.34 -10.61
C PRO A 91 -3.84 6.61 -10.27
N ILE A 92 -3.32 7.42 -9.35
CA ILE A 92 -3.80 8.78 -9.08
C ILE A 92 -2.80 9.75 -9.72
N ASN A 93 -3.23 10.45 -10.77
CA ASN A 93 -2.39 11.40 -11.50
C ASN A 93 -3.14 12.74 -11.70
N PRO A 94 -2.60 13.87 -11.22
CA PRO A 94 -1.38 13.99 -10.43
C PRO A 94 -1.54 13.39 -9.01
N PRO A 95 -0.45 12.92 -8.36
CA PRO A 95 -0.51 12.50 -6.96
C PRO A 95 -1.06 13.60 -6.06
N ILE A 96 -1.94 13.24 -5.13
CA ILE A 96 -2.63 14.21 -4.26
C ILE A 96 -1.92 14.29 -2.91
N PRO A 97 -1.53 15.47 -2.40
CA PRO A 97 -0.97 15.61 -1.06
C PRO A 97 -1.92 15.10 0.03
N VAL A 98 -1.40 14.27 0.95
CA VAL A 98 -2.17 13.68 2.04
C VAL A 98 -1.34 13.57 3.32
N ARG A 99 -2.02 13.57 4.46
CA ARG A 99 -1.41 13.23 5.75
C ARG A 99 -1.56 11.74 6.01
N GLY A 100 -0.44 11.02 6.04
CA GLY A 100 -0.42 9.61 6.42
C GLY A 100 -0.75 9.40 7.91
N SER A 101 -1.21 8.20 8.25
CA SER A 101 -1.40 7.73 9.63
C SER A 101 -0.92 6.29 9.78
N LEU A 102 -0.76 5.83 11.01
CA LEU A 102 -0.44 4.45 11.33
C LEU A 102 -1.64 3.53 11.11
N GLY A 103 -1.38 2.27 10.76
CA GLY A 103 -2.41 1.27 10.51
C GLY A 103 -3.19 1.50 9.22
N LEU A 104 -4.38 0.90 9.14
CA LEU A 104 -5.35 1.14 8.06
C LEU A 104 -6.29 2.26 8.52
N PHE A 105 -6.20 3.43 7.89
CA PHE A 105 -6.92 4.63 8.33
C PHE A 105 -7.95 5.10 7.31
N ASN A 106 -8.87 5.95 7.77
CA ASN A 106 -9.84 6.61 6.88
C ASN A 106 -9.20 7.87 6.29
N LEU A 107 -9.26 8.00 4.96
CA LEU A 107 -8.75 9.13 4.22
C LEU A 107 -9.88 9.77 3.41
N LYS A 108 -10.13 11.06 3.64
CA LYS A 108 -11.03 11.84 2.80
C LYS A 108 -10.27 12.30 1.56
N LEU A 109 -10.66 11.78 0.40
CA LEU A 109 -10.02 12.10 -0.87
C LEU A 109 -11.09 12.51 -1.90
N LYS A 110 -10.78 13.54 -2.68
CA LYS A 110 -11.53 13.88 -3.89
C LYS A 110 -10.68 13.44 -5.07
N ILE A 111 -11.00 12.26 -5.61
CA ILE A 111 -10.46 11.82 -6.90
C ILE A 111 -11.41 12.43 -7.92
N THR A 112 -10.90 13.37 -8.70
CA THR A 112 -11.63 14.05 -9.77
C THR A 112 -11.33 13.36 -11.09
#